data_AF-A0A8H7S8X1-F1
#
_entry.id   AF-A0A8H7S8X1-F1
#
_cell.length_a   1.000
_cell.length_b   1.000
_cell.length_c   1.000
_cell.angle_alpha   90.00
_cell.angle_beta   90.00
_cell.angle_gamma   90.00
#
_symmetry.space_group_name_H-M   'P 1'
#
loop_
_entity.id
_entity.type
_entity.pdbx_description
1 polymer ?
#
loop_
_entity_poly.entity_id
_entity_poly.type
_entity_poly.pdbx_seq_one_letter_code
_entity_poly.pdbx_strand_id
1 'polypeptide(L)'
;MPIIIEKKKLFTLVLTLDEKNRKILLGMKKRGFGLNKWNGFGGKLEPGETIVQAAYRELEEEAMIQAVDMDKIGINLFTFENDPVALEVHVFRSTEYKGTPTETEEMRPEWFSYDNIPFDTMWPDDRIWFPLFLKGQQFLGEFHFSEDQKRVLEQDLREVSHVPEEYDLTQRKLA
;
A
#
# COMPACT_ATOMS: atom_id res chain seq x y z
N MET A 1 -3.38 5.11 25.36
CA MET A 1 -2.10 4.51 25.82
C MET A 1 -1.04 4.95 24.84
N PRO A 2 0.23 5.15 25.24
CA PRO A 2 1.27 5.52 24.28
C PRO A 2 1.43 4.41 23.23
N ILE A 3 1.61 4.79 21.98
CA ILE A 3 1.85 3.84 20.89
C ILE A 3 3.35 3.51 20.87
N ILE A 4 3.68 2.31 21.34
CA ILE A 4 5.06 1.82 21.47
C ILE A 4 5.44 1.04 20.21
N ILE A 5 6.57 1.39 19.59
CA ILE A 5 7.12 0.67 18.43
C ILE A 5 8.49 0.09 18.83
N GLU A 6 8.59 -1.22 18.96
CA GLU A 6 9.85 -1.93 19.24
C GLU A 6 10.53 -2.42 17.95
N LYS A 7 9.72 -2.69 16.92
CA LYS A 7 10.20 -3.22 15.64
C LYS A 7 9.39 -2.65 14.48
N LYS A 8 10.07 -2.46 13.36
CA LYS A 8 9.48 -2.08 12.08
C LYS A 8 9.70 -3.20 11.05
N LYS A 9 8.68 -3.50 10.26
CA LYS A 9 8.78 -4.41 9.10
C LYS A 9 8.49 -3.61 7.83
N LEU A 10 9.26 -3.88 6.77
CA LEU A 10 9.15 -3.18 5.50
C LEU A 10 8.28 -3.99 4.51
N PHE A 11 7.39 -3.29 3.84
CA PHE A 11 6.45 -3.83 2.85
C PHE A 11 6.36 -2.91 1.63
N THR A 12 5.88 -3.46 0.53
CA THR A 12 5.58 -2.74 -0.70
C THR A 12 4.08 -2.73 -0.97
N LEU A 13 3.62 -1.74 -1.71
CA LEU A 13 2.28 -1.68 -2.27
C LEU A 13 2.34 -0.99 -3.63
N VAL A 14 2.00 -1.68 -4.69
CA VAL A 14 2.01 -1.19 -6.07
C VAL A 14 0.58 -1.00 -6.54
N LEU A 15 0.30 0.20 -7.03
CA LEU A 15 -0.96 0.56 -7.67
C LEU A 15 -0.70 0.84 -9.16
N THR A 16 -1.16 -0.09 -10.00
CA THR A 16 -1.03 0.01 -11.46
C THR A 16 -2.22 0.78 -12.05
N LEU A 17 -1.93 1.79 -12.87
CA LEU A 17 -2.91 2.70 -13.43
C LEU A 17 -2.99 2.58 -14.96
N ASP A 18 -4.21 2.59 -15.46
CA ASP A 18 -4.51 2.92 -16.85
C ASP A 18 -5.01 4.37 -16.86
N GLU A 19 -4.08 5.31 -17.01
CA GLU A 19 -4.39 6.74 -16.94
C GLU A 19 -5.32 7.18 -18.08
N LYS A 20 -5.19 6.55 -19.26
CA LYS A 20 -6.00 6.85 -20.43
C LYS A 20 -7.48 6.55 -20.18
N ASN A 21 -7.77 5.41 -19.56
CA ASN A 21 -9.13 4.99 -19.24
C ASN A 21 -9.57 5.35 -17.82
N ARG A 22 -8.71 6.04 -17.03
CA ARG A 22 -8.92 6.38 -15.62
C ARG A 22 -9.30 5.16 -14.79
N LYS A 23 -8.50 4.09 -14.90
CA LYS A 23 -8.70 2.85 -14.15
C LYS A 23 -7.49 2.50 -13.31
N ILE A 24 -7.76 1.81 -12.21
CA ILE A 24 -6.76 1.26 -11.30
C ILE A 24 -6.95 -0.25 -11.20
N LEU A 25 -5.84 -0.99 -11.26
CA LEU A 25 -5.85 -2.43 -11.04
C LEU A 25 -5.75 -2.69 -9.54
N LEU A 26 -6.72 -3.43 -9.02
CA LEU A 26 -6.72 -3.91 -7.63
C LEU A 26 -6.83 -5.43 -7.64
N GLY A 27 -6.35 -6.08 -6.59
CA GLY A 27 -6.54 -7.52 -6.38
C GLY A 27 -7.38 -7.79 -5.14
N MET A 28 -8.33 -8.71 -5.26
CA MET A 28 -9.06 -9.25 -4.12
C MET A 28 -8.20 -10.33 -3.46
N LYS A 29 -7.76 -10.09 -2.22
CA LYS A 29 -6.90 -11.03 -1.49
C LYS A 29 -7.68 -12.29 -1.10
N LYS A 30 -7.17 -13.45 -1.51
CA LYS A 30 -7.80 -14.78 -1.35
C LYS A 30 -7.29 -15.57 -0.15
N ARG A 31 -6.16 -15.18 0.44
CA ARG A 31 -5.58 -15.81 1.64
C ARG A 31 -4.69 -14.85 2.42
N GLY A 32 -4.45 -15.16 3.70
CA GLY A 32 -3.51 -14.42 4.55
C GLY A 32 -4.06 -13.09 5.08
N PHE A 33 -3.14 -12.18 5.43
CA PHE A 33 -3.46 -10.85 5.95
C PHE A 33 -4.19 -10.02 4.89
N GLY A 34 -5.31 -9.41 5.26
CA GLY A 34 -6.16 -8.67 4.32
C GLY A 34 -7.14 -9.53 3.51
N LEU A 35 -7.36 -10.79 3.87
CA LEU A 35 -8.36 -11.67 3.23
C LEU A 35 -9.71 -10.96 3.02
N ASN A 36 -10.28 -11.13 1.82
CA ASN A 36 -11.54 -10.52 1.38
C ASN A 36 -11.51 -8.98 1.28
N LYS A 37 -10.31 -8.38 1.17
CA LYS A 37 -10.16 -6.96 0.84
C LYS A 37 -9.58 -6.78 -0.56
N TRP A 38 -10.06 -5.75 -1.25
CA TRP A 38 -9.37 -5.20 -2.41
C TRP A 38 -8.17 -4.38 -1.96
N ASN A 39 -7.04 -4.52 -2.66
CA ASN A 39 -5.85 -3.72 -2.42
C ASN A 39 -5.01 -3.59 -3.70
N GLY A 40 -3.95 -2.78 -3.66
CA GLY A 40 -2.82 -2.94 -4.58
C GLY A 40 -2.06 -4.25 -4.37
N PHE A 41 -1.01 -4.46 -5.14
CA PHE A 41 -0.18 -5.67 -5.12
C PHE A 41 1.10 -5.42 -4.35
N GLY A 42 1.51 -6.33 -3.50
CA GLY A 42 2.67 -6.08 -2.65
C GLY A 42 2.78 -7.00 -1.46
N GLY A 43 3.94 -6.96 -0.84
CA GLY A 43 4.28 -7.87 0.23
C GLY A 43 5.52 -7.45 0.97
N LYS A 44 6.07 -8.39 1.73
CA LYS A 44 7.15 -8.11 2.67
C LYS A 44 8.48 -8.09 1.93
N LEU A 45 9.37 -7.18 2.34
CA LEU A 45 10.76 -7.21 1.89
C LEU A 45 11.47 -8.51 2.32
N GLU A 46 12.11 -9.18 1.37
CA GLU A 46 12.94 -10.37 1.58
C GLU A 46 14.42 -10.03 1.82
N PRO A 47 15.20 -10.93 2.45
CA PRO A 47 16.63 -10.70 2.66
C PRO A 47 17.39 -10.57 1.34
N GLY A 48 18.09 -9.44 1.17
CA GLY A 48 19.00 -9.22 0.03
C GLY A 48 18.39 -8.48 -1.16
N GLU A 49 17.11 -8.15 -1.13
CA GLU A 49 16.48 -7.26 -2.11
C GLU A 49 16.33 -5.83 -1.58
N THR A 50 16.30 -4.87 -2.50
CA THR A 50 15.86 -3.49 -2.24
C THR A 50 14.34 -3.40 -2.24
N ILE A 51 13.78 -2.35 -1.63
CA ILE A 51 12.32 -2.12 -1.61
C ILE A 51 11.73 -2.08 -3.03
N VAL A 52 12.41 -1.46 -3.99
CA VAL A 52 11.91 -1.39 -5.36
C VAL A 52 11.95 -2.76 -6.06
N GLN A 53 12.97 -3.59 -5.78
CA GLN A 53 13.03 -4.96 -6.29
C GLN A 53 11.89 -5.80 -5.74
N ALA A 54 11.58 -5.67 -4.45
CA ALA A 54 10.42 -6.32 -3.83
C ALA A 54 9.11 -5.90 -4.50
N ALA A 55 8.95 -4.62 -4.83
CA ALA A 55 7.75 -4.11 -5.50
C ALA A 55 7.55 -4.74 -6.89
N TYR A 56 8.63 -4.88 -7.68
CA TYR A 56 8.57 -5.58 -8.97
C TYR A 56 8.24 -7.06 -8.81
N ARG A 57 8.90 -7.76 -7.87
CA ARG A 57 8.67 -9.19 -7.59
C ARG A 57 7.23 -9.47 -7.19
N GLU A 58 6.73 -8.74 -6.19
CA GLU A 58 5.38 -8.95 -5.66
C GLU A 58 4.29 -8.67 -6.70
N LEU A 59 4.47 -7.65 -7.56
CA LEU A 59 3.54 -7.39 -8.66
C LEU A 59 3.51 -8.55 -9.67
N GLU A 60 4.66 -9.13 -9.99
CA GLU A 60 4.76 -10.29 -10.88
C GLU A 60 4.12 -11.54 -10.24
N GLU A 61 4.40 -11.80 -8.97
CA GLU A 61 3.88 -12.95 -8.22
C GLU A 61 2.36 -12.89 -8.00
N GLU A 62 1.81 -11.72 -7.67
CA GLU A 62 0.39 -11.59 -7.31
C GLU A 62 -0.52 -11.30 -8.50
N ALA A 63 -0.03 -10.63 -9.56
CA ALA A 63 -0.83 -10.20 -10.70
C ALA A 63 -0.37 -10.75 -12.06
N MET A 64 0.75 -11.47 -12.13
CA MET A 64 1.32 -12.02 -13.38
C MET A 64 1.65 -10.93 -14.42
N ILE A 65 2.00 -9.72 -13.96
CA ILE A 65 2.42 -8.60 -14.81
C ILE A 65 3.77 -8.04 -14.37
N GLN A 66 4.53 -7.52 -15.33
CA GLN A 66 5.84 -6.92 -15.10
C GLN A 66 5.76 -5.43 -15.36
N ALA A 67 5.88 -4.61 -14.32
CA ALA A 67 5.96 -3.17 -14.47
C ALA A 67 7.19 -2.75 -15.29
N VAL A 68 7.04 -1.72 -16.12
CA VAL A 68 8.11 -1.07 -16.88
C VAL A 68 8.60 0.18 -16.15
N ASP A 69 7.68 0.85 -15.45
CA ASP A 69 7.92 2.01 -14.60
C ASP A 69 7.54 1.73 -13.14
N MET A 70 8.21 2.40 -12.20
CA MET A 70 7.91 2.26 -10.77
C MET A 70 8.30 3.55 -10.04
N ASP A 71 7.30 4.40 -9.80
CA ASP A 71 7.46 5.65 -9.08
C ASP A 71 7.08 5.48 -7.62
N LYS A 72 7.97 5.85 -6.69
CA LYS A 72 7.62 5.89 -5.26
C LYS A 72 6.78 7.14 -4.98
N ILE A 73 5.53 6.95 -4.54
CA ILE A 73 4.56 8.04 -4.31
C ILE A 73 4.30 8.27 -2.83
N GLY A 74 4.52 7.29 -1.95
CA GLY A 74 4.35 7.54 -0.53
C GLY A 74 4.92 6.47 0.39
N ILE A 75 4.81 6.76 1.68
CA ILE A 75 5.02 5.78 2.75
C ILE A 75 3.86 5.88 3.72
N ASN A 76 3.24 4.74 4.04
CA ASN A 76 2.28 4.62 5.13
C ASN A 76 2.91 3.83 6.29
N LEU A 77 2.93 4.42 7.47
CA LEU A 77 3.34 3.77 8.71
C LEU A 77 2.09 3.33 9.48
N PHE A 78 1.93 2.01 9.62
CA PHE A 78 0.83 1.38 10.33
C PHE A 78 1.27 0.90 11.71
N THR A 79 0.44 1.19 12.71
CA THR A 79 0.57 0.67 14.08
C THR A 79 -0.77 0.11 14.52
N PHE A 80 -0.77 -0.82 15.48
CA PHE A 80 -1.98 -1.52 15.92
C PHE A 80 -2.04 -1.52 17.46
N GLU A 81 -3.24 -1.42 18.03
CA GLU A 81 -3.40 -1.61 19.49
C GLU A 81 -2.80 -2.94 19.93
N ASN A 82 -2.08 -2.93 21.05
CA ASN A 82 -1.46 -4.11 21.66
C ASN A 82 -0.42 -4.84 20.79
N ASP A 83 0.06 -4.24 19.70
CA ASP A 83 1.15 -4.77 18.88
C ASP A 83 2.34 -3.79 18.83
N PRO A 84 3.53 -4.17 19.35
CA PRO A 84 4.72 -3.33 19.30
C PRO A 84 5.40 -3.31 17.91
N VAL A 85 4.87 -4.03 16.91
CA VAL A 85 5.42 -4.11 15.56
C VAL A 85 4.68 -3.15 14.62
N ALA A 86 5.40 -2.16 14.09
CA ALA A 86 4.91 -1.30 13.04
C ALA A 86 5.15 -1.92 11.64
N LEU A 87 4.25 -1.62 10.70
CA LEU A 87 4.42 -1.93 9.28
C LEU A 87 4.71 -0.62 8.54
N GLU A 88 5.85 -0.54 7.88
CA GLU A 88 6.14 0.54 6.94
C GLU A 88 5.88 0.04 5.53
N VAL A 89 4.88 0.63 4.87
CA VAL A 89 4.44 0.24 3.53
C VAL A 89 4.87 1.33 2.56
N HIS A 90 5.73 0.97 1.61
CA HIS A 90 6.21 1.85 0.55
C HIS A 90 5.26 1.76 -0.64
N VAL A 91 4.59 2.86 -0.95
CA VAL A 91 3.55 2.94 -1.99
C VAL A 91 4.18 3.36 -3.31
N PHE A 92 3.97 2.56 -4.33
CA PHE A 92 4.45 2.77 -5.68
C PHE A 92 3.31 2.90 -6.69
N ARG A 93 3.56 3.68 -7.74
CA ARG A 93 2.73 3.83 -8.92
C ARG A 93 3.43 3.23 -10.12
N SER A 94 2.69 2.51 -10.93
CA SER A 94 3.11 2.08 -12.28
C SER A 94 2.02 2.42 -13.28
N THR A 95 2.41 2.89 -14.47
CA THR A 95 1.50 3.26 -15.57
C THR A 95 1.78 2.45 -16.85
N GLU A 96 2.92 1.79 -16.93
CA GLU A 96 3.32 0.93 -18.04
C GLU A 96 3.74 -0.44 -17.52
N TYR A 97 3.19 -1.51 -18.12
CA TYR A 97 3.49 -2.88 -17.73
C TYR A 97 3.37 -3.84 -18.92
N LYS A 98 3.95 -5.03 -18.77
CA LYS A 98 3.86 -6.15 -19.70
C LYS A 98 3.06 -7.29 -19.09
N GLY A 99 2.40 -8.07 -19.94
CA GLY A 99 1.60 -9.21 -19.53
C GLY A 99 0.11 -8.89 -19.46
N THR A 100 -0.67 -9.80 -18.86
CA THR A 100 -2.11 -9.65 -18.65
C THR A 100 -2.42 -9.97 -17.20
N PRO A 101 -3.07 -9.06 -16.44
CA PRO A 101 -3.46 -9.34 -15.07
C PRO A 101 -4.21 -10.66 -14.98
N THR A 102 -3.68 -11.59 -14.19
CA THR A 102 -4.19 -12.97 -14.11
C THR A 102 -4.39 -13.35 -12.65
N GLU A 103 -5.49 -14.06 -12.37
CA GLU A 103 -5.77 -14.57 -11.03
C GLU A 103 -4.72 -15.61 -10.60
N THR A 104 -4.27 -15.49 -9.36
CA THR A 104 -3.31 -16.37 -8.72
C THR A 104 -3.96 -17.08 -7.52
N GLU A 105 -3.21 -17.92 -6.82
CA GLU A 105 -3.67 -18.47 -5.54
C GLU A 105 -3.86 -17.38 -4.47
N GLU A 106 -3.17 -16.24 -4.62
CA GLU A 106 -3.11 -15.15 -3.65
C GLU A 106 -4.15 -14.06 -3.92
N MET A 107 -4.30 -13.67 -5.19
CA MET A 107 -5.01 -12.46 -5.59
C MET A 107 -5.87 -12.69 -6.84
N ARG A 108 -7.05 -12.08 -6.88
CA ARG A 108 -7.90 -11.99 -8.08
C ARG A 108 -7.90 -10.55 -8.61
N PRO A 109 -7.12 -10.23 -9.66
CA PRO A 109 -7.04 -8.87 -10.21
C PRO A 109 -8.34 -8.43 -10.89
N GLU A 110 -8.69 -7.16 -10.75
CA GLU A 110 -9.83 -6.52 -11.42
C GLU A 110 -9.57 -5.02 -11.60
N TRP A 111 -10.02 -4.48 -12.73
CA TRP A 111 -9.89 -3.06 -13.05
C TRP A 111 -11.10 -2.27 -12.55
N PHE A 112 -10.85 -1.21 -11.78
CA PHE A 112 -11.88 -0.31 -11.28
C PHE A 112 -11.71 1.08 -11.89
N SER A 113 -12.82 1.74 -12.24
CA SER A 113 -12.81 3.18 -12.56
C SER A 113 -12.43 3.98 -11.31
N TYR A 114 -11.72 5.09 -11.47
CA TYR A 114 -11.43 6.02 -10.37
C TYR A 114 -12.69 6.49 -9.64
N ASP A 115 -13.82 6.57 -10.34
CA ASP A 115 -15.09 7.01 -9.79
C ASP A 115 -15.87 5.88 -9.08
N ASN A 116 -15.39 4.63 -9.17
CA ASN A 116 -16.04 3.44 -8.59
C ASN A 116 -15.03 2.50 -7.92
N ILE A 117 -14.06 3.07 -7.21
CA ILE A 117 -13.13 2.31 -6.37
C ILE A 117 -13.92 1.71 -5.19
N PRO A 118 -13.78 0.40 -4.90
CA PRO A 118 -14.65 -0.31 -3.97
C PRO A 118 -14.22 -0.14 -2.50
N PHE A 119 -14.07 1.12 -2.05
CA PHE A 119 -13.52 1.46 -0.74
C PHE A 119 -14.25 0.81 0.46
N ASP A 120 -15.52 0.39 0.33
CA ASP A 120 -16.26 -0.32 1.38
C ASP A 120 -15.69 -1.71 1.67
N THR A 121 -14.94 -2.24 0.72
CA THR A 121 -14.30 -3.56 0.77
C THR A 121 -12.78 -3.48 0.67
N MET A 122 -12.22 -2.32 0.97
CA MET A 122 -10.78 -2.06 1.05
C MET A 122 -10.33 -1.94 2.52
N TRP A 123 -9.09 -1.50 2.76
CA TRP A 123 -8.71 -1.08 4.10
C TRP A 123 -9.32 0.29 4.43
N PRO A 124 -9.68 0.55 5.71
CA PRO A 124 -10.37 1.80 6.06
C PRO A 124 -9.50 3.04 5.87
N ASP A 125 -8.17 2.91 5.93
CA ASP A 125 -7.21 3.99 5.68
C ASP A 125 -7.13 4.40 4.21
N ASP A 126 -7.43 3.48 3.28
CA ASP A 126 -7.33 3.73 1.83
C ASP A 126 -8.16 4.94 1.41
N ARG A 127 -9.32 5.17 2.04
CA ARG A 127 -10.18 6.35 1.79
C ARG A 127 -9.50 7.69 2.08
N ILE A 128 -8.45 7.68 2.90
CA ILE A 128 -7.77 8.87 3.39
C ILE A 128 -6.63 9.22 2.44
N TRP A 129 -5.77 8.26 2.08
CA TRP A 129 -4.56 8.51 1.30
C TRP A 129 -4.71 8.28 -0.21
N PHE A 130 -5.62 7.41 -0.68
CA PHE A 130 -5.84 7.20 -2.12
C PHE A 130 -6.14 8.51 -2.89
N PRO A 131 -6.93 9.47 -2.35
CA PRO A 131 -7.17 10.72 -3.06
C PRO A 131 -5.91 11.53 -3.37
N LEU A 132 -4.86 11.47 -2.53
CA LEU A 132 -3.57 12.10 -2.83
C LEU A 132 -2.82 11.31 -3.91
N PHE A 133 -2.82 9.98 -3.79
CA PHE A 133 -2.23 9.09 -4.78
C PHE A 133 -2.83 9.32 -6.20
N LEU A 134 -4.16 9.38 -6.33
CA LEU A 134 -4.83 9.59 -7.61
C LEU A 134 -4.56 10.98 -8.24
N LYS A 135 -4.17 11.96 -7.41
CA LYS A 135 -3.70 13.28 -7.88
C LYS A 135 -2.22 13.31 -8.23
N GLY A 136 -1.51 12.20 -8.04
CA GLY A 136 -0.05 12.11 -8.22
C GLY A 136 0.74 12.88 -7.14
N GLN A 137 0.12 13.19 -6.00
CA GLN A 137 0.77 13.89 -4.91
C GLN A 137 1.56 12.92 -4.06
N GLN A 138 2.76 13.33 -3.63
CA GLN A 138 3.59 12.53 -2.75
C GLN A 138 3.19 12.70 -1.29
N PHE A 139 3.21 11.63 -0.49
CA PHE A 139 2.70 11.69 0.88
C PHE A 139 3.44 10.81 1.89
N LEU A 140 3.26 11.17 3.17
CA LEU A 140 3.55 10.36 4.34
C LEU A 140 2.27 10.19 5.15
N GLY A 141 1.86 8.94 5.37
CA GLY A 141 0.72 8.58 6.20
C GLY A 141 1.15 7.89 7.49
N GLU A 142 0.47 8.18 8.57
CA GLU A 142 0.52 7.44 9.84
C GLU A 142 -0.90 7.01 10.18
N PHE A 143 -1.08 5.73 10.46
CA PHE A 143 -2.39 5.18 10.81
C PHE A 143 -2.27 4.25 12.01
N HIS A 144 -2.95 4.60 13.10
CA HIS A 144 -3.08 3.74 14.27
C HIS A 144 -4.42 3.00 14.20
N PHE A 145 -4.36 1.67 14.18
CA PHE A 145 -5.51 0.80 14.03
C PHE A 145 -5.95 0.18 15.34
N SER A 146 -7.25 -0.11 15.44
CA SER A 146 -7.77 -0.99 16.49
C SER A 146 -7.17 -2.38 16.41
N GLU A 147 -7.17 -3.12 17.53
CA GLU A 147 -6.60 -4.48 17.60
C GLU A 147 -7.22 -5.43 16.56
N ASP A 148 -8.52 -5.27 16.29
CA ASP A 148 -9.24 -6.05 15.26
C ASP A 148 -9.02 -5.56 13.83
N GLN A 149 -8.24 -4.49 13.65
CA GLN A 149 -7.83 -3.88 12.38
C GLN A 149 -9.00 -3.34 11.54
N LYS A 150 -10.19 -3.20 12.13
CA LYS A 150 -11.39 -2.74 11.40
C LYS A 150 -11.54 -1.23 11.37
N ARG A 151 -10.85 -0.50 12.26
CA ARG A 151 -10.99 0.94 12.42
C ARG A 151 -9.63 1.59 12.54
N VAL A 152 -9.49 2.74 11.89
CA VAL A 152 -8.42 3.70 12.17
C VAL A 152 -8.86 4.50 13.40
N LEU A 153 -8.06 4.45 14.47
CA LEU A 153 -8.28 5.18 15.72
C LEU A 153 -7.67 6.57 15.67
N GLU A 154 -6.45 6.67 15.13
CA GLU A 154 -5.73 7.93 14.94
C GLU A 154 -5.04 7.94 13.57
N GLN A 155 -4.92 9.12 12.97
CA GLN A 155 -4.31 9.29 11.65
C GLN A 155 -3.59 10.62 11.53
N ASP A 156 -2.51 10.63 10.75
CA ASP A 156 -1.86 11.84 10.23
C ASP A 156 -1.53 11.59 8.75
N LEU A 157 -1.87 12.51 7.87
CA LEU A 157 -1.55 12.41 6.45
C LEU A 157 -0.97 13.74 5.98
N ARG A 158 0.25 13.68 5.44
CA ARG A 158 1.02 14.85 5.03
C ARG A 158 1.41 14.73 3.57
N GLU A 159 1.14 15.77 2.80
CA GLU A 159 1.77 15.95 1.49
C GLU A 159 3.23 16.35 1.68
N VAL A 160 4.12 15.79 0.87
CA VAL A 160 5.55 16.08 0.89
C VAL A 160 6.05 16.39 -0.51
N SER A 161 7.09 17.21 -0.62
CA SER A 161 7.74 17.49 -1.91
C SER A 161 8.61 16.35 -2.41
N HIS A 162 9.06 15.48 -1.50
CA HIS A 162 9.90 14.32 -1.79
C HIS A 162 9.64 13.21 -0.76
N VAL A 163 9.30 12.00 -1.21
CA VAL A 163 9.19 10.83 -0.34
C VAL A 163 10.60 10.35 0.04
N PRO A 164 10.93 10.25 1.34
CA PRO A 164 12.22 9.74 1.80
C PRO A 164 12.41 8.26 1.43
N GLU A 165 13.62 7.72 1.55
CA GLU A 165 13.89 6.29 1.31
C GLU A 165 13.15 5.39 2.30
N GLU A 166 13.13 5.78 3.58
CA GLU A 166 12.39 5.13 4.67
C GLU A 166 11.73 6.17 5.58
N TYR A 167 10.77 5.72 6.39
CA TYR A 167 10.12 6.55 7.40
C TYR A 167 11.03 6.75 8.62
N ASP A 168 11.25 8.02 8.98
CA ASP A 168 11.96 8.42 10.20
C ASP A 168 11.00 8.45 11.40
N LEU A 169 11.10 7.46 12.30
CA LEU A 169 10.24 7.34 13.47
C LEU A 169 10.36 8.54 14.44
N THR A 170 11.44 9.32 14.39
CA THR A 170 11.57 10.53 15.21
C THR A 170 10.66 11.68 14.75
N GLN A 171 10.13 11.59 13.51
CA GLN A 171 9.24 12.58 12.91
C GLN A 171 7.76 12.18 12.99
N ARG A 172 7.47 11.09 13.70
CA ARG A 172 6.11 10.60 13.93
C ARG A 172 5.26 11.62 14.68
N LYS A 173 3.99 11.77 14.28
CA LYS A 173 3.02 12.70 14.87
C LYS A 173 2.07 12.03 15.85
N LEU A 174 1.76 10.76 15.65
CA LEU A 174 0.92 9.99 16.57
C LEU A 174 1.74 9.53 17.79
N ALA A 175 1.20 9.71 19.00
CA ALA A 175 1.88 9.48 20.28
C ALA A 175 1.45 8.19 20.96
#